data_AF-A0A7V7ZHX8-F1
#
_entry.id   AF-A0A7V7ZHX8-F1
#
_cell.length_a   1.000
_cell.length_b   1.000
_cell.length_c   1.000
_cell.angle_alpha   90.00
_cell.angle_beta   90.00
_cell.angle_gamma   90.00
#
_symmetry.space_group_name_H-M   'P 1'
#
loop_
_entity.id
_entity.type
_entity.pdbx_description
1 polymer ?
#
loop_
_entity_poly.entity_id
_entity_poly.type
_entity_poly.pdbx_seq_one_letter_code
_entity_poly.pdbx_strand_id
1 'polypeptide(L)' 'MFGSKQAKQARLEREVEIIRAAYELTVAELAERIGVPRKTVYSDLVDLHDRGVILQEAEGKVSMYEPY' A
#
# COMPACT_ATOMS: atom_id res chain seq x y z
N MET A 1 17.49 -10.57 -13.75
CA MET A 1 16.93 -10.14 -12.44
C MET A 1 16.38 -8.70 -12.45
N PHE A 2 15.85 -8.21 -13.57
CA PHE A 2 15.27 -6.84 -13.68
C PHE A 2 13.74 -6.80 -13.51
N GLY A 3 13.03 -7.91 -13.79
CA GLY A 3 11.57 -7.94 -13.74
C GLY A 3 10.96 -7.85 -12.33
N SER A 4 11.67 -8.30 -11.29
CA SER A 4 11.16 -8.27 -9.91
C SER A 4 11.08 -6.85 -9.33
N LYS A 5 12.01 -5.96 -9.72
CA LYS A 5 11.98 -4.55 -9.30
C LYS A 5 10.83 -3.78 -9.97
N GLN A 6 10.62 -3.99 -11.27
CA GLN A 6 9.48 -3.40 -11.99
C GLN A 6 8.14 -3.92 -11.47
N ALA A 7 8.04 -5.22 -11.20
CA ALA A 7 6.82 -5.81 -10.61
C ALA A 7 6.53 -5.26 -9.21
N LYS A 8 7.56 -5.04 -8.38
CA LYS A 8 7.39 -4.38 -7.08
C LYS A 8 6.92 -2.94 -7.26
N GLN A 9 7.54 -2.17 -8.16
CA GLN A 9 7.17 -0.78 -8.40
C GLN A 9 5.72 -0.63 -8.87
N ALA A 10 5.30 -1.46 -9.84
CA ALA A 10 3.92 -1.47 -10.34
C ALA A 10 2.91 -1.86 -9.25
N ARG A 11 3.30 -2.75 -8.32
CA ARG A 11 2.46 -3.11 -7.17
C ARG A 11 2.29 -1.94 -6.20
N LEU A 12 3.39 -1.27 -5.84
CA LEU A 12 3.37 -0.10 -4.96
C LEU A 12 2.51 1.03 -5.52
N GLU A 13 2.58 1.28 -6.83
CA GLU A 13 1.72 2.26 -7.50
C GLU A 13 0.24 1.86 -7.41
N ARG A 14 -0.07 0.57 -7.59
CA ARG A 14 -1.43 0.07 -7.47
C ARG A 14 -1.96 0.12 -6.03
N GLU A 15 -1.11 -0.10 -5.04
CA GLU A 15 -1.45 0.10 -3.61
C GLU A 15 -1.86 1.54 -3.35
N VAL A 16 -1.05 2.50 -3.80
CA VAL A 16 -1.34 3.93 -3.64
C VAL A 16 -2.66 4.31 -4.30
N GLU A 17 -2.94 3.86 -5.52
CA GLU A 17 -4.21 4.14 -6.20
C GLU A 17 -5.41 3.58 -5.44
N ILE A 18 -5.30 2.36 -4.89
CA ILE A 18 -6.38 1.74 -4.11
C ILE A 18 -6.59 2.46 -2.78
N ILE A 19 -5.52 2.83 -2.08
CA ILE A 19 -5.57 3.57 -0.81
C ILE A 19 -6.11 4.99 -1.05
N ARG A 20 -5.80 5.63 -2.19
CA ARG A 20 -6.37 6.93 -2.56
C ARG A 20 -7.86 6.85 -2.88
N ALA A 21 -8.27 5.81 -3.61
CA ALA A 21 -9.67 5.63 -4.01
C ALA A 21 -10.56 5.20 -2.84
N ALA A 22 -10.00 4.55 -1.82
CA ALA A 22 -10.72 4.08 -0.65
C ALA A 22 -10.41 4.98 0.55
N TYR A 23 -11.43 5.64 1.09
CA TYR A 23 -11.28 6.56 2.23
C TYR A 23 -10.57 5.90 3.43
N GLU A 24 -10.89 4.63 3.70
CA GLU A 24 -10.18 3.75 4.63
C GLU A 24 -10.33 2.29 4.15
N LEU A 25 -9.29 1.47 4.31
CA LEU A 25 -9.40 0.01 4.13
C LEU A 25 -8.42 -0.75 5.03
N THR A 26 -8.69 -2.00 5.35
CA THR A 26 -7.77 -2.85 6.11
C THR A 26 -6.64 -3.41 5.22
N VAL A 27 -5.54 -3.81 5.85
CA VAL A 27 -4.45 -4.53 5.18
C VAL A 27 -4.94 -5.81 4.50
N ALA A 28 -5.95 -6.48 5.08
CA ALA A 28 -6.55 -7.67 4.51
C ALA A 28 -7.28 -7.37 3.20
N GLU A 29 -8.08 -6.30 3.16
CA GLU A 29 -8.78 -5.87 1.95
C GLU A 29 -7.81 -5.40 0.87
N LEU A 30 -6.73 -4.71 1.25
CA LEU A 30 -5.68 -4.28 0.33
C LEU A 30 -5.00 -5.50 -0.33
N ALA A 31 -4.62 -6.47 0.50
CA ALA A 31 -4.01 -7.72 0.07
C ALA A 31 -4.92 -8.51 -0.89
N GLU A 32 -6.22 -8.60 -0.60
CA GLU A 32 -7.20 -9.27 -1.45
C GLU A 32 -7.39 -8.56 -2.79
N ARG A 33 -7.48 -7.23 -2.81
CA ARG A 33 -7.65 -6.44 -4.05
C ARG A 33 -6.43 -6.53 -4.97
N ILE A 34 -5.24 -6.70 -4.40
CA ILE A 34 -3.98 -6.79 -5.16
C ILE A 34 -3.60 -8.23 -5.48
N GLY A 35 -4.12 -9.20 -4.73
CA GLY A 35 -3.82 -10.61 -4.90
C GLY A 35 -2.45 -11.00 -4.34
N VAL A 36 -2.03 -10.39 -3.24
CA VAL A 36 -0.75 -10.69 -2.56
C VAL A 36 -0.96 -11.09 -1.10
N PRO A 37 -0.01 -11.80 -0.47
CA PRO A 37 -0.08 -12.09 0.96
C PRO A 37 -0.07 -10.80 1.79
N ARG A 38 -0.79 -10.78 2.93
CA ARG A 38 -0.79 -9.64 3.87
C ARG A 38 0.62 -9.23 4.30
N LYS A 39 1.53 -10.18 4.48
CA LYS A 39 2.95 -9.93 4.80
C LYS A 39 3.65 -9.06 3.74
N THR A 40 3.31 -9.25 2.46
CA THR A 40 3.84 -8.43 1.36
C THR A 40 3.33 -7.01 1.49
N VAL A 41 2.04 -6.82 1.73
CA VAL A 41 1.46 -5.50 1.97
C VAL A 41 2.11 -4.81 3.16
N TYR A 42 2.31 -5.48 4.30
CA TYR A 42 3.02 -4.87 5.44
C TYR A 42 4.43 -4.40 5.08
N SER A 43 5.18 -5.16 4.27
CA SER A 43 6.50 -4.72 3.80
C SER A 43 6.39 -3.53 2.86
N ASP A 44 5.41 -3.55 1.96
CA ASP A 44 5.21 -2.52 0.96
C ASP A 44 4.71 -1.20 1.60
N LEU A 45 3.90 -1.26 2.65
CA LEU A 45 3.49 -0.07 3.44
C LEU A 45 4.70 0.61 4.09
N VAL A 46 5.68 -0.15 4.59
CA VAL A 46 6.95 0.40 5.09
C VAL A 46 7.72 1.08 3.96
N ASP A 47 7.82 0.43 2.80
CA ASP A 47 8.48 1.02 1.62
C ASP A 47 7.77 2.30 1.14
N LEU A 48 6.43 2.35 1.19
CA LEU A 48 5.63 3.52 0.83
C LEU A 48 5.87 4.68 1.81
N HIS A 49 5.91 4.38 3.12
CA HIS A 49 6.25 5.36 4.15
C HIS A 49 7.66 5.93 3.93
N ASP A 50 8.66 5.08 3.68
CA ASP A 50 10.04 5.52 3.40
C ASP A 50 10.15 6.37 2.12
N ARG A 51 9.19 6.23 1.19
CA ARG A 51 9.06 7.04 -0.03
C ARG A 51 8.28 8.34 0.17
N GLY A 52 7.86 8.64 1.40
CA GLY A 52 7.11 9.85 1.74
C GLY A 52 5.61 9.76 1.52
N VAL A 53 5.06 8.56 1.28
CA VAL A 53 3.61 8.35 1.30
C VAL A 53 3.18 8.24 2.75
N ILE A 54 2.50 9.27 3.27
CA ILE A 54 2.04 9.27 4.66
C ILE A 54 0.81 8.37 4.74
N LEU A 55 0.94 7.29 5.50
CA LEU A 55 -0.11 6.31 5.74
C LEU A 55 -0.53 6.42 7.20
N GLN A 56 -1.82 6.58 7.45
CA GLN A 56 -2.36 6.52 8.81
C GLN A 56 -2.89 5.12 9.07
N GLU A 57 -2.34 4.46 10.09
CA GLU A 57 -2.93 3.24 10.65
C GLU A 57 -3.85 3.60 11.81
N ALA A 58 -5.16 3.39 11.66
CA ALA A 58 -6.16 3.56 12.71
C ALA A 58 -7.00 2.29 12.82
N GLU A 59 -7.04 1.66 13.99
CA GLU A 59 -7.82 0.44 14.27
C GLU A 59 -7.61 -0.71 13.24
N GLY A 60 -6.41 -0.82 12.67
CA GLY A 60 -6.08 -1.83 11.65
C GLY A 60 -6.51 -1.49 10.22
N LYS A 61 -7.01 -0.26 10.00
CA LYS A 61 -7.24 0.32 8.67
C LYS A 61 -6.09 1.24 8.28
N VAL A 62 -5.89 1.38 6.98
CA VAL A 62 -4.91 2.19 6.29
C VAL A 62 -5.64 3.25 5.46
N SER A 63 -5.23 4.50 5.59
CA SER A 63 -5.65 5.62 4.74
C SER A 63 -4.44 6.48 4.35
N MET A 64 -4.55 7.20 3.22
CA MET A 64 -3.50 8.12 2.78
C MET A 64 -3.74 9.50 3.38
N TYR A 65 -2.71 10.09 3.98
CA TYR A 65 -2.74 11.46 4.49
C TYR A 65 -1.99 12.38 3.52
N GLU A 66 -2.69 13.32 2.89
CA GLU A 66 -2.07 14.40 2.13
C GLU A 66 -2.08 15.67 3.01
N PRO A 67 -0.92 16.18 3.45
CA PRO A 67 -0.88 17.46 4.15
C PRO A 67 -1.29 18.55 3.16
N TYR A 68 -2.39 19.25 3.46
CA TYR A 68 -2.91 20.40 2.73
C TYR A 68 -1.88 21.53 2.56
#